data_AF-A0AAD2HZW9-F1
#
_entry.id   AF-A0AAD2HZW9-F1
#
_cell.length_a   1.000
_cell.length_b   1.000
_cell.length_c   1.000
_cell.angle_alpha   90.00
_cell.angle_beta   90.00
_cell.angle_gamma   90.00
#
_symmetry.space_group_name_H-M   'P 1'
#
loop_
_entity.id
_entity.type
_entity.pdbx_description
1 polymer ?
#
loop_
_entity_poly.entity_id
_entity_poly.type
_entity_poly.pdbx_seq_one_letter_code
_entity_poly.pdbx_strand_id
1 'polypeptide(L)'
;MICNGREMVLAADWRLKGLTVVKWAQNNRFLPPPTGPRSICRRKGTDECQLRSWGSLHFAPITPPDGFRLVITVADKKNPERRRPTKHSDAVGASQGQTGVYEGENRCGLSLTSQPRHPAHLRPAMSTTTRSVFITGANQGLGYHTVHQLAQTPNMVLFMGARRMTAAAEAIVQITPDVHPTSRVFPVYIDLADEKTIADAKDAVAAKLKELGVPGLDFLINNAANGGSPVVLTLTVNIASTIAVKNAFYPLLNKGGEIINISSELGSQARHAARPPISFEGHDLMVYAASKAALNNLTLQWAFEEEEKGSGIRVVAICPGPNSTSIAHFSSFGMHPSVGCGVMVNEVLAPSGKSGVFFNKDGLIPW
;
A
#
# COMPACT_ATOMS: atom_id res chain seq x y z
N MET A 1 -11.59 -5.06 -15.95
CA MET A 1 -12.38 -6.27 -16.29
C MET A 1 -12.14 -6.48 -17.76
N ILE A 2 -11.23 -7.40 -18.11
CA ILE A 2 -10.65 -7.49 -19.46
C ILE A 2 -11.66 -8.09 -20.44
N CYS A 3 -11.88 -7.43 -21.58
CA CYS A 3 -12.38 -8.07 -22.79
C CYS A 3 -11.84 -7.34 -24.03
N ASN A 4 -11.19 -8.09 -24.94
CA ASN A 4 -10.65 -7.67 -26.24
C ASN A 4 -9.49 -6.66 -26.27
N GLY A 5 -8.43 -6.96 -25.51
CA GLY A 5 -7.06 -6.79 -26.02
C GLY A 5 -6.43 -5.40 -26.03
N ARG A 6 -7.10 -4.32 -25.61
CA ARG A 6 -6.49 -3.01 -25.28
C ARG A 6 -7.32 -2.26 -24.23
N GLU A 7 -6.84 -2.21 -22.98
CA GLU A 7 -7.30 -1.26 -21.94
C GLU A 7 -6.27 -0.09 -21.88
N MET A 8 -6.62 1.16 -21.53
CA MET A 8 -6.88 1.57 -20.14
C MET A 8 -7.54 2.96 -19.98
N VAL A 9 -8.20 3.10 -18.83
CA VAL A 9 -8.91 4.27 -18.28
C VAL A 9 -7.95 5.17 -17.50
N LEU A 10 -8.07 6.49 -17.65
CA LEU A 10 -7.34 7.50 -16.87
C LEU A 10 -8.24 8.03 -15.75
N ALA A 11 -7.83 7.84 -14.49
CA ALA A 11 -8.45 8.47 -13.32
C ALA A 11 -7.68 9.77 -13.00
N ALA A 12 -8.39 10.88 -12.82
CA ALA A 12 -7.82 12.15 -12.37
C ALA A 12 -8.11 12.35 -10.88
N ASP A 13 -7.08 12.68 -10.10
CA ASP A 13 -7.19 13.13 -8.71
C ASP A 13 -7.22 14.66 -8.66
N TRP A 14 -8.12 15.23 -7.86
CA TRP A 14 -8.40 16.66 -7.83
C TRP A 14 -7.92 17.28 -6.53
N ARG A 15 -6.62 17.59 -6.45
CA ARG A 15 -6.08 18.52 -5.44
C ARG A 15 -4.91 19.30 -6.02
N LEU A 16 -5.17 20.52 -6.48
CA LEU A 16 -4.33 21.72 -6.33
C LEU A 16 -4.86 22.82 -7.28
N LYS A 17 -4.81 24.05 -6.79
CA LYS A 17 -5.28 25.25 -7.46
C LYS A 17 -4.64 25.40 -8.86
N GLY A 18 -5.46 25.25 -9.90
CA GLY A 18 -5.31 26.00 -11.15
C GLY A 18 -4.19 25.62 -12.13
N LEU A 19 -3.92 24.33 -12.36
CA LEU A 19 -3.11 23.88 -13.51
C LEU A 19 -3.70 22.60 -14.13
N THR A 20 -4.03 22.67 -15.42
CA THR A 20 -4.40 21.51 -16.24
C THR A 20 -3.21 21.17 -17.13
N VAL A 21 -2.65 19.97 -16.98
CA VAL A 21 -1.59 19.47 -17.88
C VAL A 21 -2.21 18.46 -18.84
N VAL A 22 -2.20 18.79 -20.14
CA VAL A 22 -2.60 17.86 -21.21
C VAL A 22 -1.34 17.16 -21.71
N LYS A 23 -1.32 15.82 -21.72
CA LYS A 23 -0.24 15.03 -22.32
C LYS A 23 -0.74 14.33 -23.59
N TRP A 24 0.09 14.36 -24.63
CA TRP A 24 -0.12 13.62 -25.88
C TRP A 24 0.61 12.28 -25.82
N ALA A 25 0.04 11.25 -26.44
CA ALA A 25 0.66 9.93 -26.55
C ALA A 25 0.54 9.41 -27.99
N GLN A 26 1.63 8.85 -28.51
CA GLN A 26 1.68 8.15 -29.79
C GLN A 26 2.35 6.79 -29.56
N ASN A 27 1.78 5.72 -30.11
CA ASN A 27 2.33 4.35 -30.01
C ASN A 27 2.80 3.95 -28.60
N ASN A 28 1.98 4.23 -27.58
CA ASN A 28 2.21 3.86 -26.18
C ASN A 28 3.51 4.41 -25.53
N ARG A 29 4.03 5.55 -26.00
CA ARG A 29 5.08 6.31 -25.29
C ARG A 29 4.67 7.76 -25.05
N PHE A 30 4.96 8.27 -23.85
CA PHE A 30 4.83 9.69 -23.53
C PHE A 30 6.00 10.46 -24.15
N LEU A 31 5.70 11.51 -24.92
CA LEU A 31 6.73 12.38 -25.47
C LEU A 31 7.18 13.43 -24.42
N PRO A 32 8.47 13.81 -24.38
CA PRO A 32 8.92 14.92 -23.55
C PRO A 32 8.30 16.25 -24.02
N PRO A 33 8.14 17.24 -23.13
CA PRO A 33 7.57 18.53 -23.51
C PRO A 33 8.46 19.22 -24.56
N PRO A 34 7.89 19.91 -25.56
CA PRO A 34 8.68 20.60 -26.56
C PRO A 34 9.50 21.72 -25.90
N THR A 35 10.79 21.79 -26.26
CA THR A 35 11.69 22.88 -25.87
C THR A 35 11.33 24.13 -26.68
N GLY A 36 10.49 24.99 -26.11
CA GLY A 36 10.09 26.29 -26.63
C GLY A 36 9.66 27.24 -25.48
N PRO A 37 9.61 28.56 -25.70
CA PRO A 37 9.55 29.54 -24.62
C PRO A 37 8.28 29.40 -23.77
N ARG A 38 8.47 29.35 -22.44
CA ARG A 38 7.41 29.10 -21.44
C ARG A 38 6.44 30.29 -21.36
N SER A 39 5.17 30.08 -21.69
CA SER A 39 4.08 31.00 -21.31
C SER A 39 3.43 30.53 -19.99
N ILE A 40 3.81 31.16 -18.88
CA ILE A 40 3.22 30.95 -17.55
C ILE A 40 2.07 31.96 -17.38
N CYS A 41 0.83 31.50 -17.22
CA CYS A 41 -0.29 32.37 -16.89
C CYS A 41 -0.49 32.42 -15.35
N ARG A 42 -0.19 33.57 -14.71
CA ARG A 42 -0.52 33.83 -13.29
C ARG A 42 -1.89 34.52 -13.19
N ARG A 43 -2.73 34.11 -12.24
CA ARG A 43 -3.96 34.84 -11.87
C ARG A 43 -3.75 35.60 -10.55
N LYS A 44 -4.02 36.92 -10.55
CA LYS A 44 -4.11 37.81 -9.38
C LYS A 44 -5.59 37.98 -8.99
N GLY A 45 -5.85 38.05 -7.68
CA GLY A 45 -6.81 38.95 -7.00
C GLY A 45 -8.32 38.90 -7.34
N THR A 46 -9.08 38.40 -6.35
CA THR A 46 -10.39 38.84 -5.79
C THR A 46 -11.65 39.09 -6.66
N ASP A 47 -12.77 38.76 -6.01
CA ASP A 47 -14.16 39.22 -6.15
C ASP A 47 -15.16 38.44 -7.03
N GLU A 48 -16.37 38.40 -6.49
CA GLU A 48 -17.50 37.49 -6.71
C GLU A 48 -17.93 37.29 -8.17
N CYS A 49 -18.45 36.09 -8.48
CA CYS A 49 -19.48 36.00 -9.52
C CYS A 49 -20.48 34.87 -9.26
N GLN A 50 -21.74 35.26 -9.16
CA GLN A 50 -22.91 34.43 -8.96
C GLN A 50 -23.16 33.46 -10.12
N LEU A 51 -23.71 32.30 -9.80
CA LEU A 51 -24.24 31.32 -10.75
C LEU A 51 -25.47 31.91 -11.49
N ARG A 52 -25.35 32.14 -12.80
CA ARG A 52 -26.49 32.15 -13.73
C ARG A 52 -26.15 31.51 -15.08
N SER A 53 -26.97 30.50 -15.41
CA SER A 53 -27.41 30.02 -16.73
C SER A 53 -26.40 29.63 -17.82
N TRP A 54 -26.69 28.48 -18.41
CA TRP A 54 -25.99 27.80 -19.51
C TRP A 54 -25.73 28.69 -20.74
N GLY A 55 -24.48 28.63 -21.23
CA GLY A 55 -24.06 29.19 -22.51
C GLY A 55 -22.67 28.64 -22.88
N SER A 56 -22.63 27.75 -23.87
CA SER A 56 -21.50 27.41 -24.77
C SER A 56 -20.08 27.86 -24.36
N LEU A 57 -19.28 26.94 -23.82
CA LEU A 57 -17.81 27.05 -23.88
C LEU A 57 -17.36 26.83 -25.32
N HIS A 58 -16.98 27.89 -26.01
CA HIS A 58 -16.22 27.79 -27.25
C HIS A 58 -14.81 27.28 -26.94
N PHE A 59 -14.56 26.01 -27.21
CA PHE A 59 -13.21 25.50 -27.41
C PHE A 59 -12.77 25.91 -28.81
N ALA A 60 -11.59 26.53 -28.95
CA ALA A 60 -10.95 26.63 -30.26
C ALA A 60 -10.74 25.19 -30.80
N PRO A 61 -11.02 24.92 -32.08
CA PRO A 61 -10.91 23.57 -32.62
C PRO A 61 -9.42 23.18 -32.65
N ILE A 62 -9.03 22.28 -31.75
CA ILE A 62 -7.74 21.60 -31.82
C ILE A 62 -7.96 20.34 -32.65
N THR A 63 -7.62 20.41 -33.93
CA THR A 63 -7.64 19.24 -34.82
C THR A 63 -6.46 18.33 -34.43
N PRO A 64 -6.69 17.06 -34.05
CA PRO A 64 -5.60 16.14 -33.81
C PRO A 64 -4.87 15.82 -35.14
N PRO A 65 -3.54 15.60 -35.13
CA PRO A 65 -2.83 15.08 -36.30
C PRO A 65 -3.37 13.70 -36.71
N ASP A 66 -3.14 13.29 -37.96
CA ASP A 66 -3.59 12.00 -38.48
C ASP A 66 -3.14 10.83 -37.58
N GLY A 67 -4.10 9.97 -37.21
CA GLY A 67 -3.86 8.78 -36.38
C GLY A 67 -4.05 8.95 -34.87
N PHE A 68 -4.41 10.14 -34.38
CA PHE A 68 -4.68 10.39 -32.95
C PHE A 68 -6.20 10.50 -32.67
N ARG A 69 -6.64 10.04 -31.49
CA ARG A 69 -8.03 10.21 -31.01
C ARG A 69 -8.06 11.00 -29.71
N LEU A 70 -8.89 12.04 -29.67
CA LEU A 70 -9.23 12.76 -28.45
C LEU A 70 -10.46 12.10 -27.80
N VAL A 71 -10.35 11.64 -26.56
CA VAL A 71 -11.48 11.11 -25.79
C VAL A 71 -11.66 11.97 -24.55
N ILE A 72 -12.79 12.65 -24.46
CA ILE A 72 -13.18 13.47 -23.31
C ILE A 72 -14.38 12.79 -22.66
N THR A 73 -14.26 12.43 -21.38
CA THR A 73 -15.39 11.90 -20.61
C THR A 73 -15.82 12.95 -19.59
N VAL A 74 -17.07 13.40 -19.68
CA VAL A 74 -17.67 14.29 -18.69
C VAL A 74 -18.60 13.45 -17.81
N ALA A 75 -18.37 13.44 -16.50
CA ALA A 75 -19.25 12.78 -15.54
C ALA A 75 -20.21 13.82 -14.93
N ASP A 76 -21.51 13.64 -15.12
CA ASP A 76 -22.54 14.46 -14.48
C ASP A 76 -22.79 13.96 -13.04
N LYS A 77 -22.69 14.87 -12.06
CA LYS A 77 -22.80 14.56 -10.63
C LYS A 77 -24.22 14.26 -10.14
N LYS A 78 -25.26 14.45 -10.97
CA LYS A 78 -26.66 14.33 -10.48
C LYS A 78 -27.41 13.06 -10.88
N ASN A 79 -26.88 12.17 -11.71
CA ASN A 79 -27.56 10.90 -12.00
C ASN A 79 -26.61 9.78 -12.50
N PRO A 80 -26.16 8.84 -11.63
CA PRO A 80 -25.11 7.88 -11.98
C PRO A 80 -25.50 6.78 -12.99
N GLU A 81 -26.79 6.58 -13.30
CA GLU A 81 -27.26 5.40 -14.05
C GLU A 81 -27.48 5.59 -15.56
N ARG A 82 -27.26 6.79 -16.13
CA ARG A 82 -27.30 6.97 -17.60
C ARG A 82 -25.91 6.89 -18.22
N ARG A 83 -25.36 5.69 -18.36
CA ARG A 83 -24.29 5.41 -19.33
C ARG A 83 -24.93 5.02 -20.67
N ARG A 84 -25.12 5.98 -21.57
CA ARG A 84 -25.35 5.68 -23.00
C ARG A 84 -24.42 6.54 -23.86
N PRO A 85 -23.75 5.96 -24.87
CA PRO A 85 -23.00 6.73 -25.85
C PRO A 85 -24.00 7.43 -26.80
N THR A 86 -23.92 8.74 -26.92
CA THR A 86 -24.69 9.49 -27.94
C THR A 86 -23.99 9.36 -29.30
N LYS A 87 -24.74 8.83 -30.29
CA LYS A 87 -24.41 8.82 -31.71
C LYS A 87 -24.55 10.22 -32.33
N HIS A 88 -23.72 10.51 -33.32
CA HIS A 88 -23.95 11.21 -34.63
C HIS A 88 -22.56 11.66 -35.14
N SER A 89 -22.17 11.56 -36.41
CA SER A 89 -22.90 11.40 -37.67
C SER A 89 -22.03 10.64 -38.69
N ASP A 90 -22.68 9.83 -39.51
CA ASP A 90 -22.08 9.07 -40.62
C ASP A 90 -21.82 9.97 -41.83
N ALA A 91 -20.70 9.73 -42.51
CA ALA A 91 -20.52 10.09 -43.92
C ALA A 91 -19.84 8.91 -44.65
N VAL A 92 -20.70 8.09 -45.27
CA VAL A 92 -20.60 7.40 -46.57
C VAL A 92 -19.22 6.96 -47.09
N GLY A 93 -19.08 5.66 -47.38
CA GLY A 93 -18.06 5.12 -48.28
C GLY A 93 -18.07 3.59 -48.34
N ALA A 94 -18.38 3.04 -49.50
CA ALA A 94 -18.88 1.70 -49.77
C ALA A 94 -17.85 0.52 -49.84
N SER A 95 -18.42 -0.67 -50.06
CA SER A 95 -17.90 -1.95 -50.58
C SER A 95 -17.64 -3.05 -49.53
N GLN A 96 -18.56 -4.01 -49.37
CA GLN A 96 -18.82 -5.23 -50.17
C GLN A 96 -17.70 -6.29 -50.09
N GLY A 97 -18.07 -7.49 -49.66
CA GLY A 97 -17.23 -8.70 -49.76
C GLY A 97 -17.73 -9.83 -48.87
N GLN A 98 -18.55 -10.73 -49.44
CA GLN A 98 -19.17 -11.90 -48.83
C GLN A 98 -18.22 -13.11 -48.68
N THR A 99 -18.79 -14.20 -48.12
CA THR A 99 -18.46 -15.66 -48.21
C THR A 99 -17.54 -16.19 -47.10
N GLY A 100 -17.95 -17.15 -46.25
CA GLY A 100 -18.26 -18.59 -46.51
C GLY A 100 -17.05 -19.40 -45.99
N VAL A 101 -17.06 -20.56 -45.34
CA VAL A 101 -17.84 -21.81 -45.42
C VAL A 101 -17.44 -22.70 -44.21
N TYR A 102 -18.33 -23.59 -43.79
CA TYR A 102 -18.15 -24.66 -42.79
C TYR A 102 -17.60 -25.96 -43.41
N GLU A 103 -17.09 -26.87 -42.56
CA GLU A 103 -16.90 -28.33 -42.74
C GLU A 103 -15.46 -28.86 -42.90
N GLY A 104 -15.20 -29.98 -42.21
CA GLY A 104 -14.09 -30.88 -42.51
C GLY A 104 -13.50 -31.60 -41.31
N GLU A 105 -14.20 -32.62 -40.78
CA GLU A 105 -13.58 -33.65 -39.94
C GLU A 105 -12.46 -34.38 -40.70
N ASN A 106 -11.38 -34.76 -40.02
CA ASN A 106 -10.72 -36.05 -40.23
C ASN A 106 -9.84 -36.44 -39.05
N ARG A 107 -10.16 -37.61 -38.48
CA ARG A 107 -9.42 -38.30 -37.43
C ARG A 107 -8.18 -38.96 -38.01
N CYS A 108 -7.07 -38.94 -37.26
CA CYS A 108 -6.11 -40.04 -37.31
C CYS A 108 -5.56 -40.27 -35.89
N GLY A 109 -5.80 -41.47 -35.36
CA GLY A 109 -5.53 -41.84 -33.97
C GLY A 109 -4.07 -42.19 -33.70
N LEU A 110 -3.63 -41.92 -32.48
CA LEU A 110 -2.40 -42.45 -31.89
C LEU A 110 -2.61 -42.68 -30.38
N SER A 111 -2.61 -43.96 -30.04
CA SER A 111 -2.12 -44.60 -28.80
C SER A 111 -2.21 -43.82 -27.47
N LEU A 112 -3.14 -44.26 -26.61
CA LEU A 112 -3.22 -43.94 -25.19
C LEU A 112 -2.02 -44.54 -24.42
N THR A 113 -1.03 -43.72 -24.11
CA THR A 113 -0.13 -43.96 -22.97
C THR A 113 -0.45 -42.94 -21.87
N SER A 114 -1.01 -43.42 -20.76
CA SER A 114 -1.38 -42.61 -19.60
C SER A 114 -0.15 -41.96 -18.97
N GLN A 115 0.02 -40.65 -19.18
CA GLN A 115 0.91 -39.85 -18.34
C GLN A 115 0.29 -39.65 -16.96
N PRO A 116 1.08 -39.69 -15.87
CA PRO A 116 0.57 -39.39 -14.54
C PRO A 116 0.08 -37.94 -14.50
N ARG A 117 -1.17 -37.75 -14.08
CA ARG A 117 -1.77 -36.43 -13.90
C ARG A 117 -0.90 -35.64 -12.92
N HIS A 118 -0.45 -34.46 -13.36
CA HIS A 118 0.06 -33.44 -12.46
C HIS A 118 -0.92 -33.28 -11.28
N PRO A 119 -0.47 -33.32 -10.02
CA PRO A 119 -1.35 -33.01 -8.91
C PRO A 119 -1.83 -31.57 -9.10
N ALA A 120 -3.15 -31.42 -9.16
CA ALA A 120 -3.83 -30.14 -9.12
C ALA A 120 -3.19 -29.29 -8.02
N HIS A 121 -2.88 -28.03 -8.33
CA HIS A 121 -2.46 -27.04 -7.36
C HIS A 121 -3.37 -27.11 -6.13
N LEU A 122 -2.88 -27.73 -5.06
CA LEU A 122 -3.51 -27.70 -3.76
C LEU A 122 -3.53 -26.24 -3.35
N ARG A 123 -4.69 -25.59 -3.48
CA ARG A 123 -4.97 -24.36 -2.75
C ARG A 123 -4.67 -24.66 -1.28
N PRO A 124 -3.81 -23.89 -0.60
CA PRO A 124 -3.56 -24.13 0.81
C PRO A 124 -4.90 -24.09 1.54
N ALA A 125 -5.16 -25.12 2.35
CA ALA A 125 -6.38 -25.22 3.14
C ALA A 125 -6.54 -23.90 3.93
N MET A 126 -7.67 -23.22 3.75
CA MET A 126 -7.95 -21.97 4.45
C MET A 126 -7.97 -22.26 5.95
N SER A 127 -7.04 -21.64 6.67
CA SER A 127 -6.97 -21.70 8.12
C SER A 127 -8.28 -21.19 8.72
N THR A 128 -8.93 -22.03 9.51
CA THR A 128 -10.15 -21.72 10.26
C THR A 128 -9.85 -20.93 11.55
N THR A 129 -8.58 -20.68 11.84
CA THR A 129 -8.12 -19.99 13.04
C THR A 129 -8.10 -18.48 12.80
N THR A 130 -8.79 -17.74 13.66
CA THR A 130 -8.73 -16.27 13.71
C THR A 130 -7.32 -15.82 14.03
N ARG A 131 -6.77 -14.91 13.22
CA ARG A 131 -5.50 -14.25 13.47
C ARG A 131 -5.71 -12.82 13.97
N SER A 132 -4.98 -12.43 14.99
CA SER A 132 -5.04 -11.09 15.56
C SER A 132 -3.73 -10.32 15.34
N VAL A 133 -3.86 -9.07 14.87
CA VAL A 133 -2.71 -8.24 14.48
C VAL A 133 -2.88 -6.84 15.07
N PHE A 134 -1.87 -6.36 15.81
CA PHE A 134 -1.78 -4.96 16.21
C PHE A 134 -0.72 -4.23 15.39
N ILE A 135 -1.07 -3.08 14.82
CA ILE A 135 -0.19 -2.31 13.92
C ILE A 135 -0.12 -0.87 14.40
N THR A 136 1.07 -0.39 14.79
CA THR A 136 1.26 1.02 15.16
C THR A 136 1.32 1.91 13.92
N GLY A 137 0.78 3.13 14.00
CA GLY A 137 0.84 4.10 12.89
C GLY A 137 0.05 3.66 11.64
N ALA A 138 -1.08 2.99 11.85
CA ALA A 138 -1.83 2.29 10.80
C ALA A 138 -2.96 3.10 10.16
N ASN A 139 -3.12 4.38 10.49
CA ASN A 139 -4.11 5.26 9.87
C ASN A 139 -3.68 5.85 8.51
N GLN A 140 -2.43 5.62 8.07
CA GLN A 140 -1.90 6.11 6.79
C GLN A 140 -0.72 5.26 6.30
N GLY A 141 -0.30 5.50 5.05
CA GLY A 141 0.92 4.91 4.49
C GLY A 141 0.92 3.38 4.50
N LEU A 142 2.07 2.79 4.83
CA LEU A 142 2.27 1.33 4.83
C LEU A 142 1.33 0.62 5.82
N GLY A 143 1.18 1.15 7.04
CA GLY A 143 0.30 0.56 8.05
C GLY A 143 -1.16 0.51 7.61
N TYR A 144 -1.66 1.58 6.98
CA TYR A 144 -3.02 1.61 6.41
C TYR A 144 -3.23 0.53 5.35
N HIS A 145 -2.33 0.46 4.37
CA HIS A 145 -2.47 -0.53 3.30
C HIS A 145 -2.24 -1.96 3.80
N THR A 146 -1.42 -2.16 4.83
CA THR A 146 -1.29 -3.45 5.51
C THR A 146 -2.62 -3.87 6.12
N VAL A 147 -3.27 -2.98 6.89
CA VAL A 147 -4.61 -3.26 7.45
C VAL A 147 -5.61 -3.55 6.33
N HIS A 148 -5.62 -2.73 5.28
CA HIS A 148 -6.56 -2.87 4.16
C HIS A 148 -6.45 -4.24 3.49
N GLN A 149 -5.24 -4.67 3.13
CA GLN A 149 -5.02 -5.96 2.45
C GLN A 149 -5.27 -7.16 3.38
N LEU A 150 -4.87 -7.06 4.65
CA LEU A 150 -5.18 -8.12 5.61
C LEU A 150 -6.69 -8.22 5.85
N ALA A 151 -7.41 -7.10 5.90
CA ALA A 151 -8.85 -7.09 6.15
C ALA A 151 -9.66 -7.79 5.06
N GLN A 152 -9.13 -7.85 3.82
CA GLN A 152 -9.71 -8.60 2.70
C GLN A 152 -9.58 -10.12 2.84
N THR A 153 -8.73 -10.58 3.76
CA THR A 153 -8.53 -12.00 4.05
C THR A 153 -9.51 -12.45 5.15
N PRO A 154 -10.04 -13.70 5.10
CA PRO A 154 -10.87 -14.23 6.17
C PRO A 154 -10.18 -14.31 7.53
N ASN A 155 -11.00 -14.37 8.58
CA ASN A 155 -10.63 -14.62 9.97
C ASN A 155 -9.54 -13.69 10.52
N MET A 156 -9.61 -12.38 10.23
CA MET A 156 -8.66 -11.38 10.76
C MET A 156 -9.29 -10.47 11.81
N VAL A 157 -8.59 -10.28 12.93
CA VAL A 157 -8.88 -9.24 13.93
C VAL A 157 -7.75 -8.24 13.92
N LEU A 158 -8.00 -7.06 13.35
CA LEU A 158 -6.98 -6.05 13.10
C LEU A 158 -7.17 -4.86 14.02
N PHE A 159 -6.13 -4.48 14.73
CA PHE A 159 -6.09 -3.29 15.58
C PHE A 159 -5.23 -2.22 14.92
N MET A 160 -5.89 -1.15 14.47
CA MET A 160 -5.29 0.00 13.82
C MET A 160 -4.85 1.03 14.87
N GLY A 161 -3.59 0.95 15.29
CA GLY A 161 -2.98 1.91 16.22
C GLY A 161 -2.74 3.26 15.54
N ALA A 162 -3.26 4.34 16.12
CA ALA A 162 -3.08 5.69 15.60
C ALA A 162 -3.14 6.77 16.69
N ARG A 163 -2.32 7.81 16.54
CA ARG A 163 -2.35 9.01 17.41
C ARG A 163 -3.51 9.96 17.09
N ARG A 164 -4.19 9.78 15.96
CA ARG A 164 -5.33 10.61 15.54
C ARG A 164 -6.54 9.71 15.28
N MET A 165 -7.40 9.58 16.29
CA MET A 165 -8.56 8.69 16.22
C MET A 165 -9.55 9.03 15.11
N THR A 166 -9.72 10.32 14.78
CA THR A 166 -10.55 10.74 13.66
C THR A 166 -10.02 10.22 12.32
N ALA A 167 -8.71 10.31 12.10
CA ALA A 167 -8.07 9.78 10.88
C ALA A 167 -8.13 8.25 10.82
N ALA A 168 -8.01 7.55 11.96
CA ALA A 168 -8.19 6.10 12.01
C ALA A 168 -9.64 5.69 11.71
N ALA A 169 -10.62 6.39 12.25
CA ALA A 169 -12.03 6.14 11.97
C ALA A 169 -12.36 6.36 10.49
N GLU A 170 -11.88 7.46 9.89
CA GLU A 170 -12.02 7.73 8.46
C GLU A 170 -11.37 6.63 7.60
N ALA A 171 -10.16 6.19 7.96
CA ALA A 171 -9.46 5.11 7.28
C ALA A 171 -10.24 3.78 7.36
N ILE A 172 -10.83 3.45 8.51
CA ILE A 172 -11.66 2.25 8.68
C ILE A 172 -12.92 2.34 7.82
N VAL A 173 -13.60 3.49 7.80
CA VAL A 173 -14.77 3.70 6.94
C VAL A 173 -14.41 3.50 5.47
N GLN A 174 -13.25 3.99 5.02
CA GLN A 174 -12.80 3.82 3.63
C GLN A 174 -12.60 2.35 3.22
N ILE A 175 -12.05 1.52 4.12
CA ILE A 175 -11.78 0.10 3.80
C ILE A 175 -12.96 -0.82 4.08
N THR A 176 -13.96 -0.37 4.85
CA THR A 176 -15.13 -1.17 5.27
C THR A 176 -15.79 -1.95 4.12
N PRO A 177 -15.99 -1.38 2.90
CA PRO A 177 -16.55 -2.11 1.77
C PRO A 177 -15.74 -3.34 1.32
N ASP A 178 -14.43 -3.34 1.58
CA ASP A 178 -13.50 -4.39 1.19
C ASP A 178 -13.20 -5.38 2.32
N VAL A 179 -13.71 -5.14 3.54
CA VAL A 179 -13.46 -6.02 4.70
C VAL A 179 -14.19 -7.34 4.50
N HIS A 180 -13.46 -8.45 4.62
CA HIS A 180 -14.03 -9.78 4.55
C HIS A 180 -15.11 -9.97 5.65
N PRO A 181 -16.25 -10.63 5.38
CA PRO A 181 -17.36 -10.75 6.34
C PRO A 181 -17.00 -11.34 7.71
N THR A 182 -15.95 -12.16 7.78
CA THR A 182 -15.45 -12.79 9.02
C THR A 182 -14.35 -11.99 9.71
N SER A 183 -13.94 -10.86 9.13
CA SER A 183 -12.83 -10.04 9.62
C SER A 183 -13.35 -8.77 10.28
N ARG A 184 -12.56 -8.22 11.18
CA ARG A 184 -12.92 -7.05 12.00
C ARG A 184 -11.72 -6.11 12.09
N VAL A 185 -11.99 -4.81 12.07
CA VAL A 185 -10.98 -3.77 12.21
C VAL A 185 -11.40 -2.82 13.31
N PHE A 186 -10.51 -2.57 14.27
CA PHE A 186 -10.76 -1.71 15.42
C PHE A 186 -9.72 -0.58 15.48
N PRO A 187 -10.13 0.69 15.68
CA PRO A 187 -9.18 1.76 15.92
C PRO A 187 -8.68 1.67 17.37
N VAL A 188 -7.39 1.95 17.58
CA VAL A 188 -6.78 2.01 18.91
C VAL A 188 -5.98 3.31 19.01
N TYR A 189 -6.27 4.11 20.04
CA TYR A 189 -5.49 5.32 20.30
C TYR A 189 -4.13 4.93 20.84
N ILE A 190 -3.07 5.41 20.19
CA ILE A 190 -1.70 5.27 20.67
C ILE A 190 -0.84 6.39 20.06
N ASP A 191 -0.20 7.19 20.92
CA ASP A 191 0.81 8.15 20.53
C ASP A 191 2.16 7.72 21.09
N LEU A 192 3.08 7.32 20.20
CA LEU A 192 4.41 6.89 20.61
C LEU A 192 5.27 8.03 21.19
N ALA A 193 4.82 9.29 21.15
CA ALA A 193 5.47 10.37 21.89
C ALA A 193 5.03 10.44 23.37
N ASP A 194 3.99 9.70 23.77
CA ASP A 194 3.45 9.66 25.13
C ASP A 194 3.31 8.21 25.61
N GLU A 195 4.25 7.79 26.46
CA GLU A 195 4.34 6.43 26.97
C GLU A 195 3.08 5.96 27.71
N LYS A 196 2.35 6.87 28.37
CA LYS A 196 1.10 6.52 29.06
C LYS A 196 0.09 5.92 28.08
N THR A 197 0.03 6.46 26.86
CA THR A 197 -0.92 5.99 25.84
C THR A 197 -0.61 4.58 25.36
N ILE A 198 0.64 4.10 25.50
CA ILE A 198 1.04 2.74 25.13
C ILE A 198 0.40 1.73 26.10
N ALA A 199 0.42 2.03 27.40
CA ALA A 199 -0.23 1.20 28.41
C ALA A 199 -1.76 1.20 28.22
N ASP A 200 -2.36 2.37 28.00
CA ASP A 200 -3.80 2.50 27.74
C ASP A 200 -4.21 1.72 26.47
N ALA A 201 -3.39 1.78 25.39
CA ALA A 201 -3.62 1.05 24.16
C ALA A 201 -3.58 -0.46 24.36
N LYS A 202 -2.62 -0.95 25.16
CA LYS A 202 -2.53 -2.36 25.54
C LYS A 202 -3.79 -2.82 26.26
N ASP A 203 -4.27 -2.05 27.22
CA ASP A 203 -5.49 -2.40 27.98
C ASP A 203 -6.74 -2.43 27.07
N ALA A 204 -6.84 -1.46 26.15
CA ALA A 204 -7.92 -1.44 25.16
C ALA A 204 -7.90 -2.66 24.24
N VAL A 205 -6.72 -3.08 23.76
CA VAL A 205 -6.55 -4.27 22.92
C VAL A 205 -6.86 -5.54 23.71
N ALA A 206 -6.36 -5.66 24.94
CA ALA A 206 -6.64 -6.80 25.82
C ALA A 206 -8.15 -6.95 26.10
N ALA A 207 -8.83 -5.86 26.42
CA ALA A 207 -10.27 -5.85 26.64
C ALA A 207 -11.05 -6.29 25.39
N LYS A 208 -10.65 -5.81 24.21
CA LYS A 208 -11.31 -6.18 22.95
C LYS A 208 -11.03 -7.63 22.54
N LEU A 209 -9.81 -8.14 22.74
CA LEU A 209 -9.50 -9.56 22.53
C LEU A 209 -10.38 -10.45 23.40
N LYS A 210 -10.50 -10.11 24.69
CA LYS A 210 -11.38 -10.81 25.64
C LYS A 210 -12.85 -10.78 25.23
N GLU A 211 -13.37 -9.63 24.80
CA GLU A 211 -14.73 -9.48 24.29
C GLU A 211 -15.00 -10.38 23.08
N LEU A 212 -14.03 -10.53 22.19
CA LEU A 212 -14.13 -11.35 20.98
C LEU A 212 -13.84 -12.84 21.21
N GLY A 213 -13.43 -13.24 22.42
CA GLY A 213 -12.99 -14.60 22.71
C GLY A 213 -11.70 -15.01 21.95
N VAL A 214 -10.87 -14.03 21.57
CA VAL A 214 -9.58 -14.28 20.90
C VAL A 214 -8.50 -14.37 21.98
N PRO A 215 -7.68 -15.44 22.03
CA PRO A 215 -6.82 -15.75 23.18
C PRO A 215 -5.70 -14.72 23.42
N GLY A 216 -5.24 -14.05 22.37
CA GLY A 216 -4.12 -13.12 22.43
C GLY A 216 -3.83 -12.50 21.06
N LEU A 217 -2.70 -11.82 20.94
CA LEU A 217 -2.14 -11.27 19.71
C LEU A 217 -1.23 -12.30 19.03
N ASP A 218 -1.49 -12.58 17.75
CA ASP A 218 -0.59 -13.39 16.94
C ASP A 218 0.56 -12.54 16.37
N PHE A 219 0.29 -11.28 16.04
CA PHE A 219 1.27 -10.40 15.42
C PHE A 219 1.28 -8.99 16.05
N LEU A 220 2.48 -8.52 16.40
CA LEU A 220 2.76 -7.14 16.79
C LEU A 220 3.62 -6.47 15.72
N ILE A 221 3.07 -5.52 14.98
CA ILE A 221 3.77 -4.80 13.91
C ILE A 221 4.15 -3.39 14.38
N ASN A 222 5.43 -3.21 14.67
CA ASN A 222 6.04 -1.91 14.97
C ASN A 222 6.31 -1.15 13.66
N ASN A 223 5.26 -0.52 13.12
CA ASN A 223 5.29 0.22 11.85
C ASN A 223 5.48 1.74 12.03
N ALA A 224 4.97 2.33 13.12
CA ALA A 224 5.07 3.76 13.35
C ALA A 224 6.53 4.23 13.41
N ALA A 225 6.81 5.34 12.73
CA ALA A 225 8.14 5.94 12.72
C ALA A 225 8.06 7.45 12.45
N ASN A 226 9.11 8.17 12.87
CA ASN A 226 9.44 9.51 12.42
C ASN A 226 10.61 9.45 11.42
N GLY A 227 10.65 10.39 10.47
CA GLY A 227 11.57 10.43 9.34
C GLY A 227 12.95 11.07 9.58
N GLY A 228 13.31 11.41 10.83
CA GLY A 228 14.63 11.96 11.13
C GLY A 228 14.64 13.31 11.85
N SER A 229 13.50 14.01 11.85
CA SER A 229 13.38 15.35 12.45
C SER A 229 12.02 15.58 13.11
N PRO A 230 12.00 16.19 14.32
CA PRO A 230 13.17 16.51 15.15
C PRO A 230 13.94 15.26 15.61
N VAL A 231 15.23 15.42 15.90
CA VAL A 231 16.14 14.32 16.29
C VAL A 231 15.62 13.56 17.51
N VAL A 232 15.31 14.27 18.59
CA VAL A 232 14.82 13.68 19.84
C VAL A 232 13.53 12.89 19.59
N LEU A 233 12.57 13.48 18.88
CA LEU A 233 11.32 12.80 18.55
C LEU A 233 11.56 11.52 17.73
N THR A 234 12.52 11.54 16.80
CA THR A 234 12.88 10.36 16.01
C THR A 234 13.43 9.25 16.88
N LEU A 235 14.37 9.55 17.78
CA LEU A 235 14.94 8.55 18.68
C LEU A 235 13.90 8.03 19.68
N THR A 236 13.03 8.92 20.19
CA THR A 236 11.91 8.53 21.05
C THR A 236 10.98 7.55 20.34
N VAL A 237 10.41 7.94 19.20
CA VAL A 237 9.41 7.12 18.49
C VAL A 237 10.01 5.83 17.94
N ASN A 238 11.15 5.92 17.25
CA ASN A 238 11.70 4.78 16.50
C ASN A 238 12.46 3.78 17.40
N ILE A 239 12.87 4.18 18.61
CA ILE A 239 13.66 3.33 19.52
C ILE A 239 12.94 3.17 20.86
N ALA A 240 12.92 4.22 21.69
CA ALA A 240 12.48 4.12 23.08
C ALA A 240 11.02 3.63 23.18
N SER A 241 10.12 4.24 22.42
CA SER A 241 8.71 3.88 22.42
C SER A 241 8.44 2.56 21.72
N THR A 242 9.28 2.14 20.78
CA THR A 242 9.19 0.80 20.18
C THR A 242 9.54 -0.29 21.20
N ILE A 243 10.53 -0.04 22.07
CA ILE A 243 10.83 -0.90 23.23
C ILE A 243 9.64 -0.90 24.20
N ALA A 244 9.07 0.27 24.53
CA ALA A 244 7.93 0.37 25.42
C ALA A 244 6.70 -0.38 24.87
N VAL A 245 6.42 -0.28 23.56
CA VAL A 245 5.37 -1.05 22.88
C VAL A 245 5.62 -2.54 23.00
N LYS A 246 6.84 -3.03 22.68
CA LYS A 246 7.18 -4.46 22.84
C LYS A 246 6.89 -4.91 24.26
N ASN A 247 7.42 -4.22 25.26
CA ASN A 247 7.29 -4.61 26.66
C ASN A 247 5.84 -4.58 27.15
N ALA A 248 5.07 -3.54 26.78
CA ALA A 248 3.67 -3.43 27.17
C ALA A 248 2.82 -4.54 26.54
N PHE A 249 2.97 -4.80 25.24
CA PHE A 249 2.15 -5.74 24.49
C PHE A 249 2.62 -7.19 24.61
N TYR A 250 3.84 -7.46 25.08
CA TYR A 250 4.41 -8.80 25.22
C TYR A 250 3.49 -9.78 25.98
N PRO A 251 2.85 -9.41 27.12
CA PRO A 251 1.94 -10.32 27.82
C PRO A 251 0.67 -10.70 27.03
N LEU A 252 0.35 -9.98 25.95
CA LEU A 252 -0.77 -10.30 25.07
C LEU A 252 -0.38 -11.25 23.94
N LEU A 253 0.91 -11.44 23.65
CA LEU A 253 1.35 -12.28 22.54
C LEU A 253 1.05 -13.75 22.81
N ASN A 254 0.47 -14.43 21.81
CA ASN A 254 0.27 -15.87 21.84
C ASN A 254 1.63 -16.59 21.78
N LYS A 255 1.69 -17.80 22.34
CA LYS A 255 2.80 -18.71 22.12
C LYS A 255 2.95 -18.97 20.61
N GLY A 256 4.14 -18.80 20.06
CA GLY A 256 4.35 -18.93 18.61
C GLY A 256 3.98 -17.70 17.77
N GLY A 257 3.58 -16.59 18.41
CA GLY A 257 3.31 -15.31 17.75
C GLY A 257 4.57 -14.67 17.16
N GLU A 258 4.44 -13.45 16.64
CA GLU A 258 5.54 -12.77 15.97
C GLU A 258 5.54 -11.25 16.18
N ILE A 259 6.73 -10.71 16.44
CA ILE A 259 7.00 -9.28 16.47
C ILE A 259 7.67 -8.89 15.15
N ILE A 260 7.03 -8.01 14.39
CA ILE A 260 7.51 -7.52 13.11
C ILE A 260 7.93 -6.06 13.26
N ASN A 261 9.22 -5.80 13.18
CA ASN A 261 9.79 -4.46 13.20
C ASN A 261 9.96 -3.92 11.78
N ILE A 262 9.28 -2.82 11.45
CA ILE A 262 9.42 -2.20 10.12
C ILE A 262 10.67 -1.33 10.11
N SER A 263 11.74 -1.89 9.56
CA SER A 263 13.04 -1.28 9.44
C SER A 263 13.27 -0.67 8.05
N SER A 264 14.53 -0.38 7.71
CA SER A 264 14.94 0.16 6.44
C SER A 264 16.31 -0.38 6.06
N GLU A 265 16.58 -0.56 4.77
CA GLU A 265 17.93 -0.78 4.27
C GLU A 265 18.89 0.36 4.65
N LEU A 266 18.34 1.55 4.96
CA LEU A 266 19.12 2.64 5.54
C LEU A 266 19.70 2.30 6.93
N GLY A 267 19.16 1.28 7.62
CA GLY A 267 19.72 0.75 8.85
C GLY A 267 20.76 -0.36 8.67
N SER A 268 21.03 -0.80 7.43
CA SER A 268 21.98 -1.88 7.14
C SER A 268 23.42 -1.38 7.21
N GLN A 269 24.16 -1.71 8.26
CA GLN A 269 25.55 -1.29 8.41
C GLN A 269 26.44 -1.88 7.31
N ALA A 270 26.25 -3.16 6.99
CA ALA A 270 26.99 -3.83 5.93
C ALA A 270 26.79 -3.17 4.56
N ARG A 271 25.55 -2.78 4.22
CA ARG A 271 25.28 -2.04 2.96
C ARG A 271 25.81 -0.62 2.98
N HIS A 272 25.85 0.05 4.13
CA HIS A 272 26.47 1.38 4.24
C HIS A 272 27.97 1.30 4.01
N ALA A 273 28.65 0.33 4.66
CA ALA A 273 30.08 0.12 4.50
C ALA A 273 30.48 -0.23 3.06
N ALA A 274 29.60 -0.88 2.30
CA ALA A 274 29.83 -1.29 0.91
C ALA A 274 29.54 -0.21 -0.14
N ARG A 275 28.97 0.94 0.25
CA ARG A 275 28.59 2.02 -0.69
C ARG A 275 29.58 3.19 -0.61
N PRO A 276 29.80 3.93 -1.71
CA PRO A 276 30.54 5.18 -1.64
C PRO A 276 29.84 6.16 -0.68
N PRO A 277 30.58 7.08 -0.03
CA PRO A 277 29.98 8.07 0.87
C PRO A 277 28.85 8.81 0.16
N ILE A 278 27.63 8.62 0.64
CA ILE A 278 26.48 9.39 0.16
C ILE A 278 26.51 10.70 0.94
N SER A 279 26.47 11.83 0.22
CA SER A 279 26.21 13.11 0.86
C SER A 279 24.77 13.07 1.40
N PHE A 280 24.62 12.84 2.70
CA PHE A 280 23.36 13.07 3.40
C PHE A 280 23.24 14.58 3.63
N GLU A 281 23.03 15.35 2.56
CA GLU A 281 22.60 16.75 2.71
C GLU A 281 21.25 16.75 3.44
N GLY A 282 21.27 17.18 4.70
CA GLY A 282 20.14 17.08 5.63
C GLY A 282 20.36 16.01 6.70
N HIS A 283 20.54 16.44 7.95
CA HIS A 283 20.80 15.58 9.11
C HIS A 283 19.71 14.52 9.37
N ASP A 284 18.49 14.75 8.88
CA ASP A 284 17.31 13.93 9.13
C ASP A 284 17.50 12.48 8.66
N LEU A 285 18.02 12.27 7.45
CA LEU A 285 18.24 10.91 6.92
C LEU A 285 19.29 10.14 7.73
N MET A 286 20.29 10.81 8.28
CA MET A 286 21.31 10.17 9.13
C MET A 286 20.71 9.72 10.46
N VAL A 287 19.89 10.56 11.10
CA VAL A 287 19.21 10.19 12.36
C VAL A 287 18.22 9.07 12.12
N TYR A 288 17.47 9.13 11.02
CA TYR A 288 16.58 8.05 10.62
C TYR A 288 17.34 6.73 10.41
N ALA A 289 18.41 6.74 9.61
CA ALA A 289 19.27 5.58 9.36
C ALA A 289 19.82 4.99 10.67
N ALA A 290 20.37 5.83 11.55
CA ALA A 290 20.87 5.41 12.86
C ALA A 290 19.76 4.76 13.72
N SER A 291 18.56 5.33 13.72
CA SER A 291 17.42 4.74 14.45
C SER A 291 17.00 3.38 13.90
N LYS A 292 17.09 3.18 12.58
CA LYS A 292 16.78 1.88 11.95
C LYS A 292 17.88 0.85 12.16
N ALA A 293 19.14 1.27 12.23
CA ALA A 293 20.24 0.39 12.65
C ALA A 293 20.07 -0.06 14.10
N ALA A 294 19.67 0.85 15.01
CA ALA A 294 19.34 0.49 16.39
C ALA A 294 18.17 -0.51 16.46
N LEU A 295 17.11 -0.31 15.65
CA LEU A 295 15.98 -1.24 15.56
C LEU A 295 16.39 -2.61 15.01
N ASN A 296 17.32 -2.68 14.05
CA ASN A 296 17.88 -3.95 13.58
C ASN A 296 18.60 -4.69 14.72
N ASN A 297 19.41 -3.99 15.51
CA ASN A 297 20.08 -4.58 16.67
C ASN A 297 19.08 -5.06 17.73
N LEU A 298 18.05 -4.26 18.06
CA LEU A 298 16.99 -4.67 18.98
C LEU A 298 16.25 -5.93 18.50
N THR A 299 16.01 -6.05 17.19
CA THR A 299 15.37 -7.23 16.59
C THR A 299 16.17 -8.50 16.87
N LEU A 300 17.50 -8.46 16.70
CA LEU A 300 18.38 -9.58 17.02
C LEU A 300 18.36 -9.92 18.52
N GLN A 301 18.51 -8.90 19.36
CA GLN A 301 18.53 -9.09 20.82
C GLN A 301 17.23 -9.72 21.33
N TRP A 302 16.08 -9.24 20.85
CA TRP A 302 14.78 -9.82 21.20
C TRP A 302 14.62 -11.23 20.64
N ALA A 303 15.13 -11.53 19.44
CA ALA A 303 15.08 -12.89 18.92
C ALA A 303 15.86 -13.88 19.82
N PHE A 304 17.05 -13.50 20.30
CA PHE A 304 17.83 -14.30 21.25
C PHE A 304 17.14 -14.44 22.60
N GLU A 305 16.54 -13.35 23.10
CA GLU A 305 15.74 -13.36 24.33
C GLU A 305 14.59 -14.39 24.23
N GLU A 306 13.89 -14.45 23.10
CA GLU A 306 12.78 -15.39 22.89
C GLU A 306 13.24 -16.84 22.68
N GLU A 307 14.40 -17.04 22.07
CA GLU A 307 15.05 -18.35 21.96
C GLU A 307 15.42 -18.90 23.35
N GLU A 308 16.06 -18.08 24.20
CA GLU A 308 16.43 -18.45 25.57
C GLU A 308 15.21 -18.82 26.42
N LYS A 309 14.10 -18.08 26.27
CA LYS A 309 12.84 -18.37 26.97
C LYS A 309 12.10 -19.59 26.44
N GLY A 310 12.42 -20.06 25.22
CA GLY A 310 11.64 -21.11 24.55
C GLY A 310 10.17 -20.71 24.30
N SER A 311 9.88 -19.42 24.14
CA SER A 311 8.50 -18.91 23.97
C SER A 311 7.90 -19.29 22.61
N GLY A 312 8.76 -19.57 21.63
CA GLY A 312 8.39 -19.77 20.23
C GLY A 312 7.98 -18.46 19.52
N ILE A 313 7.99 -17.32 20.21
CA ILE A 313 7.73 -16.02 19.59
C ILE A 313 8.89 -15.71 18.65
N ARG A 314 8.57 -15.36 17.41
CA ARG A 314 9.57 -14.92 16.43
C ARG A 314 9.70 -13.40 16.45
N VAL A 315 10.89 -12.91 16.13
CA VAL A 315 11.14 -11.47 15.98
C VAL A 315 11.87 -11.23 14.67
N VAL A 316 11.31 -10.40 13.80
CA VAL A 316 11.86 -10.14 12.46
C VAL A 316 11.91 -8.66 12.15
N ALA A 317 12.86 -8.27 11.30
CA ALA A 317 12.95 -6.93 10.72
C ALA A 317 12.60 -6.99 9.24
N ILE A 318 11.74 -6.07 8.79
CA ILE A 318 11.32 -5.98 7.38
C ILE A 318 11.66 -4.61 6.83
N CYS A 319 12.35 -4.56 5.69
CA CYS A 319 12.41 -3.35 4.88
C CYS A 319 11.34 -3.40 3.77
N PRO A 320 10.38 -2.47 3.75
CA PRO A 320 9.32 -2.42 2.74
C PRO A 320 9.77 -1.76 1.42
N GLY A 321 11.06 -1.41 1.30
CA GLY A 321 11.60 -0.61 0.21
C GLY A 321 11.23 0.89 0.29
N PRO A 322 11.65 1.69 -0.71
CA PRO A 322 11.32 3.10 -0.77
C PRO A 322 9.84 3.28 -1.12
N ASN A 323 9.09 3.93 -0.24
CA ASN A 323 7.64 4.12 -0.40
C ASN A 323 7.27 5.60 -0.39
N SER A 324 6.37 6.00 -1.29
CA SER A 324 5.85 7.36 -1.38
C SER A 324 4.86 7.62 -0.23
N THR A 325 5.41 7.91 0.94
CA THR A 325 4.68 8.19 2.19
C THR A 325 5.07 9.55 2.74
N SER A 326 4.39 10.01 3.79
CA SER A 326 4.74 11.26 4.47
C SER A 326 6.17 11.30 5.00
N ILE A 327 6.73 10.16 5.42
CA ILE A 327 8.13 10.06 5.90
C ILE A 327 9.11 10.36 4.78
N ALA A 328 8.80 9.91 3.56
CA ALA A 328 9.61 10.19 2.38
C ALA A 328 9.15 11.47 1.64
N HIS A 329 8.38 12.35 2.30
CA HIS A 329 7.78 13.56 1.71
C HIS A 329 7.04 13.33 0.39
N PHE A 330 6.39 12.17 0.25
CA PHE A 330 5.73 11.74 -0.99
C PHE A 330 6.66 11.76 -2.21
N SER A 331 7.93 11.40 -2.00
CA SER A 331 8.94 11.30 -3.05
C SER A 331 8.45 10.47 -4.24
N SER A 332 8.72 10.96 -5.44
CA SER A 332 8.40 10.29 -6.71
C SER A 332 9.27 9.05 -6.99
N PHE A 333 10.37 8.88 -6.24
CA PHE A 333 11.20 7.67 -6.31
C PHE A 333 10.62 6.49 -5.52
N GLY A 334 9.66 6.76 -4.62
CA GLY A 334 9.01 5.72 -3.84
C GLY A 334 7.88 5.03 -4.60
N MET A 335 7.74 3.72 -4.41
CA MET A 335 6.56 2.98 -4.87
C MET A 335 5.32 3.40 -4.08
N HIS A 336 4.14 3.11 -4.63
CA HIS A 336 2.90 3.32 -3.89
C HIS A 336 2.87 2.43 -2.63
N PRO A 337 2.46 2.93 -1.45
CA PRO A 337 2.53 2.16 -0.21
C PRO A 337 1.70 0.86 -0.23
N SER A 338 0.66 0.77 -1.07
CA SER A 338 -0.07 -0.49 -1.30
C SER A 338 0.77 -1.59 -1.93
N VAL A 339 1.87 -1.26 -2.60
CA VAL A 339 2.80 -2.25 -3.14
C VAL A 339 3.84 -2.60 -2.09
N GLY A 340 4.39 -1.60 -1.37
CA GLY A 340 5.45 -1.84 -0.39
C GLY A 340 4.98 -2.58 0.85
N CYS A 341 3.71 -2.46 1.25
CA CYS A 341 3.16 -3.23 2.36
C CYS A 341 3.06 -4.72 2.07
N GLY A 342 3.19 -5.14 0.80
CA GLY A 342 3.04 -6.55 0.40
C GLY A 342 3.99 -7.49 1.15
N VAL A 343 5.22 -7.06 1.48
CA VAL A 343 6.14 -7.88 2.28
C VAL A 343 5.65 -8.09 3.72
N MET A 344 4.97 -7.10 4.31
CA MET A 344 4.38 -7.19 5.65
C MET A 344 3.15 -8.11 5.63
N VAL A 345 2.29 -7.94 4.62
CA VAL A 345 1.09 -8.77 4.42
C VAL A 345 1.49 -10.23 4.21
N ASN A 346 2.49 -10.48 3.37
CA ASN A 346 3.00 -11.83 3.12
C ASN A 346 3.54 -12.49 4.39
N GLU A 347 4.30 -11.76 5.22
CA GLU A 347 4.80 -12.31 6.48
C GLU A 347 3.66 -12.72 7.43
N VAL A 348 2.62 -11.89 7.55
CA VAL A 348 1.46 -12.23 8.40
C VAL A 348 0.68 -13.44 7.86
N LEU A 349 0.52 -13.54 6.54
CA LEU A 349 -0.26 -14.62 5.92
C LEU A 349 0.50 -15.95 5.84
N ALA A 350 1.80 -15.88 5.60
CA ALA A 350 2.70 -17.01 5.44
C ALA A 350 4.09 -16.65 6.02
N PRO A 351 4.25 -16.75 7.35
CA PRO A 351 5.49 -16.33 8.00
C PRO A 351 6.72 -17.08 7.49
N SER A 352 7.83 -16.37 7.40
CA SER A 352 9.13 -16.87 6.90
C SER A 352 9.68 -18.05 7.71
N GLY A 353 9.22 -18.22 8.96
CA GLY A 353 9.62 -19.29 9.86
C GLY A 353 10.99 -19.12 10.51
N LYS A 354 11.71 -18.01 10.24
CA LYS A 354 13.00 -17.70 10.86
C LYS A 354 12.86 -16.52 11.82
N SER A 355 13.41 -16.65 13.02
CA SER A 355 13.56 -15.53 13.96
C SER A 355 14.92 -14.85 13.77
N GLY A 356 15.03 -13.59 14.17
CA GLY A 356 16.27 -12.83 14.15
C GLY A 356 16.77 -12.48 12.76
N VAL A 357 15.89 -12.41 11.75
CA VAL A 357 16.27 -12.09 10.36
C VAL A 357 15.86 -10.68 9.95
N PHE A 358 16.61 -10.11 9.00
CA PHE A 358 16.29 -8.84 8.35
C PHE A 358 16.10 -9.10 6.84
N PHE A 359 14.96 -8.70 6.26
CA PHE A 359 14.66 -9.00 4.86
C PHE A 359 13.74 -7.99 4.18
N ASN A 360 13.63 -8.09 2.85
CA ASN A 360 12.66 -7.39 2.01
C ASN A 360 12.04 -8.38 1.00
N LYS A 361 11.32 -7.85 0.00
CA LYS A 361 10.73 -8.66 -1.09
C LYS A 361 11.75 -9.48 -1.91
N ASP A 362 13.02 -9.08 -1.89
CA ASP A 362 14.11 -9.70 -2.66
C ASP A 362 14.93 -10.70 -1.81
N GLY A 363 14.58 -10.87 -0.53
CA GLY A 363 15.21 -11.82 0.38
C GLY A 363 15.96 -11.15 1.54
N LEU A 364 16.92 -11.88 2.10
CA LEU A 364 17.68 -11.45 3.27
C LEU A 364 18.52 -10.20 2.99
N ILE A 365 18.54 -9.29 3.95
CA ILE A 365 19.36 -8.09 3.99
C ILE A 365 20.42 -8.29 5.08
N PRO A 366 21.72 -8.05 4.80
CA PRO A 366 22.72 -8.06 5.86
C PRO A 366 22.47 -6.91 6.84
N TRP A 367 22.74 -7.14 8.13
CA TRP A 367 22.50 -6.15 9.20
C TRP A 367 23.20 -4.81 9.01
#